data_AF-A0A6J8CCS8-F1
#
_entry.id   AF-A0A6J8CCS8-F1
#
_cell.length_a   1.000
_cell.length_b   1.000
_cell.length_c   1.000
_cell.angle_alpha   90.00
_cell.angle_beta   90.00
_cell.angle_gamma   90.00
#
_symmetry.space_group_name_H-M   'P 1'
#
loop_
_entity.id
_entity.type
_entity.pdbx_description
1 polymer ?
#
loop_
_entity_poly.entity_id
_entity_poly.type
_entity_poly.pdbx_seq_one_letter_code
_entity_poly.pdbx_strand_id
1 'polypeptide(L)'
;MAQAAFKSCEICDGGLAHHYCQQCDQLFCENCKTSHLRTKISKNHTFSIGRDSHQEEKLFCAEHEEPFIFYCVDCDTVVCKLCAVKTHNRHYMSEINESVLKLKEQLTKYAESKVKGLRKDIEMLDQKTMEYQSEVRSVIQSIIEDSERMKDLIDRKAGELIKSLKEDEERNLKILSTANSKFSYNLHKVNKVQTTIEDAAYMSDVALLPKLQQLQAEIDKMETIRTPGIPTVRYTRKKISQNETSKLFGDLSFSKAICRNYATQGREDNDATQGREDKEYTSSHTSGVVIKTSRSYPTGKTTNLYGDISEDWKKPSRKIKQEAFLKNKRSQYIRDTSGNNGGSRLLILDT
;
A
#
# COMPACT_ATOMS: atom_id res chain seq x y z
N MET A 1 -14.56 27.08 59.98
CA MET A 1 -14.83 27.66 58.64
C MET A 1 -14.18 26.73 57.61
N ALA A 2 -14.94 25.80 57.03
CA ALA A 2 -14.41 24.85 56.05
C ALA A 2 -14.34 25.51 54.66
N GLN A 3 -13.15 25.56 54.05
CA GLN A 3 -12.97 26.02 52.67
C GLN A 3 -13.51 24.96 51.72
N ALA A 4 -14.52 25.31 50.93
CA ALA A 4 -15.01 24.50 49.82
C ALA A 4 -13.90 24.43 48.74
N ALA A 5 -13.47 23.22 48.38
CA ALA A 5 -12.54 23.00 47.29
C ALA A 5 -13.26 23.27 45.94
N PHE A 6 -12.88 24.35 45.25
CA PHE A 6 -13.42 24.66 43.92
C PHE A 6 -12.87 23.67 42.89
N LYS A 7 -13.76 22.90 42.24
CA LYS A 7 -13.43 21.95 41.17
C LYS A 7 -13.40 22.66 39.80
N SER A 8 -12.67 22.12 38.83
CA SER A 8 -12.63 22.66 37.45
C SER A 8 -13.91 22.36 36.67
N CYS A 9 -14.25 23.21 35.69
CA CYS A 9 -15.33 22.99 34.74
C CYS A 9 -15.05 21.74 33.89
N GLU A 10 -16.04 20.88 33.72
CA GLU A 10 -15.92 19.64 32.93
C GLU A 10 -16.23 19.87 31.43
N ILE A 11 -16.59 21.10 31.07
CA ILE A 11 -16.95 21.52 29.71
C ILE A 11 -15.86 22.38 29.08
N CYS A 12 -15.03 23.05 29.89
CA CYS A 12 -13.94 23.89 29.39
C CYS A 12 -12.73 23.90 30.34
N ASP A 13 -11.54 24.05 29.77
CA ASP A 13 -10.27 23.90 30.51
C ASP A 13 -9.90 25.10 31.41
N GLY A 14 -10.70 26.19 31.41
CA GLY A 14 -10.32 27.47 32.01
C GLY A 14 -11.23 28.01 33.12
N GLY A 15 -12.35 27.34 33.44
CA GLY A 15 -13.34 27.87 34.39
C GLY A 15 -13.34 27.13 35.72
N LEU A 16 -13.40 27.86 36.84
CA LEU A 16 -13.78 27.28 38.13
C LEU A 16 -15.28 26.92 38.09
N ALA A 17 -15.62 25.69 38.42
CA ALA A 17 -17.00 25.22 38.43
C ALA A 17 -17.65 25.57 39.77
N HIS A 18 -18.71 26.38 39.67
CA HIS A 18 -19.55 26.75 40.81
C HIS A 18 -20.94 26.11 40.72
N HIS A 19 -21.32 25.57 39.56
CA HIS A 19 -22.66 25.06 39.29
C HIS A 19 -22.63 23.61 38.86
N TYR A 20 -23.55 22.80 39.38
CA TYR A 20 -23.71 21.40 39.03
C TYR A 20 -25.08 21.18 38.37
N CYS A 21 -25.11 20.59 37.17
CA CYS A 21 -26.35 20.27 36.48
C CYS A 21 -26.83 18.87 36.91
N GLN A 22 -27.99 18.80 37.56
CA GLN A 22 -28.53 17.54 38.11
C GLN A 22 -28.88 16.52 37.02
N GLN A 23 -29.35 16.99 35.86
CA GLN A 23 -29.76 16.12 34.74
C GLN A 23 -28.58 15.62 33.90
N CYS A 24 -27.45 16.34 33.91
CA CYS A 24 -26.27 15.97 33.13
C CYS A 24 -25.14 15.36 33.98
N ASP A 25 -25.27 15.39 35.31
CA ASP A 25 -24.24 14.98 36.27
C ASP A 25 -22.88 15.59 35.95
N GLN A 26 -22.88 16.91 35.72
CA GLN A 26 -21.70 17.63 35.22
C GLN A 26 -21.50 18.96 35.93
N LEU A 27 -20.23 19.36 36.08
CA LEU A 27 -19.80 20.61 36.71
C LEU A 27 -19.51 21.70 35.67
N PHE A 28 -20.10 22.88 35.88
CA PHE A 28 -20.08 24.02 34.97
C PHE A 28 -19.55 25.28 35.67
N CYS A 29 -18.73 26.05 34.98
CA CYS A 29 -18.53 27.46 35.30
C CYS A 29 -19.76 28.30 34.87
N GLU A 30 -19.85 29.55 35.33
CA GLU A 30 -20.99 30.44 35.02
C GLU A 30 -21.26 30.54 33.49
N ASN A 31 -20.19 30.67 32.69
CA ASN A 31 -20.30 30.80 31.25
C ASN A 31 -20.79 29.51 30.57
N CYS A 32 -20.38 28.35 31.10
CA CYS A 32 -20.82 27.07 30.55
C CYS A 32 -22.26 26.76 30.97
N LYS A 33 -22.69 27.14 32.19
CA LYS A 33 -24.09 27.03 32.64
C LYS A 33 -25.03 27.85 31.76
N THR A 34 -24.71 29.12 31.54
CA THR A 34 -25.53 30.02 30.72
C THR A 34 -25.64 29.53 29.27
N SER A 35 -24.54 29.02 28.71
CA SER A 35 -24.53 28.40 27.39
C SER A 35 -25.37 27.12 27.34
N HIS A 36 -25.28 26.29 28.39
CA HIS A 36 -26.05 25.06 28.55
C HIS A 36 -27.55 25.34 28.59
N LEU A 37 -28.01 26.30 29.39
CA LEU A 37 -29.43 26.68 29.48
C LEU A 37 -29.97 27.34 28.21
N ARG A 38 -29.10 27.80 27.30
CA ARG A 38 -29.51 28.39 26.02
C ARG A 38 -29.83 27.35 24.96
N THR A 39 -29.40 26.10 25.13
CA THR A 39 -29.70 25.04 24.15
C THR A 39 -31.14 24.53 24.33
N LYS A 40 -31.79 24.13 23.23
CA LYS A 40 -33.18 23.65 23.27
C LYS A 40 -33.38 22.41 24.17
N ILE A 41 -32.33 21.61 24.35
CA ILE A 41 -32.39 20.32 25.05
C ILE A 41 -32.25 20.53 26.56
N SER A 42 -31.35 21.41 26.99
CA SER A 42 -31.00 21.61 28.40
C SER A 42 -31.58 22.88 29.02
N LYS A 43 -32.50 23.57 28.34
CA LYS A 43 -33.12 24.83 28.81
C LYS A 43 -33.81 24.72 30.17
N ASN A 44 -34.37 23.55 30.48
CA ASN A 44 -35.10 23.29 31.72
C ASN A 44 -34.27 22.50 32.74
N HIS A 45 -32.95 22.38 32.54
CA HIS A 45 -32.10 21.69 33.50
C HIS A 45 -31.88 22.53 34.76
N THR A 46 -31.83 21.86 35.90
CA THR A 46 -31.69 22.47 37.22
C THR A 46 -30.21 22.49 37.61
N PHE A 47 -29.78 23.61 38.19
CA PHE A 47 -28.41 23.78 38.67
C PHE A 47 -28.37 23.99 40.19
N SER A 48 -27.47 23.29 40.88
CA SER A 48 -27.13 23.52 42.30
C SER A 48 -25.74 24.15 42.44
N ILE A 49 -25.46 24.81 43.57
CA ILE A 49 -24.15 25.39 43.86
C ILE A 49 -23.23 24.28 44.39
N GLY A 50 -22.19 23.95 43.63
CA GLY A 50 -21.29 22.83 43.92
C GLY A 50 -21.94 21.45 43.79
N ARG A 51 -21.13 20.39 43.95
CA ARG A 51 -21.60 18.99 43.98
C ARG A 51 -22.02 18.54 45.40
N ASP A 52 -22.04 19.45 46.37
CA ASP A 52 -22.26 19.15 47.79
C ASP A 52 -23.53 19.83 48.32
N SER A 53 -24.61 19.08 48.28
CA SER A 53 -25.57 19.05 49.37
C SER A 53 -25.69 17.59 49.81
N HIS A 54 -24.71 17.11 50.58
CA HIS A 54 -25.00 16.08 51.58
C HIS A 54 -25.87 16.72 52.68
N GLN A 55 -27.06 17.19 52.33
CA GLN A 55 -28.16 16.98 53.23
C GLN A 55 -28.40 15.48 53.14
N GLU A 56 -28.28 14.77 54.25
CA GLU A 56 -28.87 13.44 54.36
C GLU A 56 -30.37 13.63 54.13
N GLU A 57 -30.79 13.63 52.86
CA GLU A 57 -32.20 13.53 52.51
C GLU A 57 -32.64 12.18 53.01
N LYS A 58 -33.18 12.17 54.23
CA LYS A 58 -33.83 11.00 54.79
C LYS A 58 -34.97 10.67 53.84
N LEU A 59 -34.85 9.55 53.16
CA LEU A 59 -35.92 9.02 52.34
C LEU A 59 -36.95 8.40 53.30
N PHE A 60 -38.23 8.74 53.08
CA PHE A 60 -39.32 8.30 53.93
C PHE A 60 -40.16 7.24 53.24
N CYS A 61 -40.71 6.32 54.03
CA CYS A 61 -41.70 5.35 53.60
C CYS A 61 -43.00 6.06 53.25
N ALA A 62 -43.53 5.84 52.05
CA ALA A 62 -44.76 6.47 51.59
C ALA A 62 -46.01 6.06 52.39
N GLU A 63 -46.03 4.85 52.96
CA GLU A 63 -47.18 4.33 53.72
C GLU A 63 -47.21 4.81 55.17
N HIS A 64 -46.04 5.11 55.74
CA HIS A 64 -45.87 5.30 57.18
C HIS A 64 -45.27 6.66 57.53
N GLU A 65 -44.82 7.43 56.55
CA GLU A 65 -44.12 8.72 56.73
C GLU A 65 -42.90 8.64 57.67
N GLU A 66 -42.32 7.45 57.80
CA GLU A 66 -41.17 7.14 58.67
C GLU A 66 -39.90 6.95 57.83
N PRO A 67 -38.71 7.36 58.31
CA PRO A 67 -37.47 7.23 57.56
C PRO A 67 -37.10 5.75 57.32
N PHE A 68 -36.53 5.46 56.16
CA PHE A 68 -35.92 4.16 55.89
C PHE A 68 -34.65 3.98 56.74
N ILE A 69 -34.60 2.91 57.53
CA ILE A 69 -33.48 2.64 58.45
C ILE A 69 -32.94 1.20 58.35
N PHE A 70 -33.70 0.28 57.74
CA PHE A 70 -33.31 -1.11 57.52
C PHE A 70 -33.27 -1.46 56.03
N TYR A 71 -32.48 -2.46 55.67
CA TYR A 71 -32.49 -3.12 54.38
C TYR A 71 -32.97 -4.57 54.57
N CYS A 72 -34.02 -4.94 53.84
CA CYS A 72 -34.57 -6.30 53.84
C CYS A 72 -33.86 -7.10 52.75
N VAL A 73 -32.97 -8.01 53.14
CA VAL A 73 -32.14 -8.79 52.20
C VAL A 73 -32.99 -9.71 51.33
N ASP A 74 -34.03 -10.32 51.90
CA ASP A 74 -34.88 -11.26 51.15
C ASP A 74 -35.74 -10.57 50.07
N CYS A 75 -35.98 -9.27 50.21
CA CYS A 75 -36.78 -8.48 49.27
C CYS A 75 -35.94 -7.55 48.39
N ASP A 76 -34.65 -7.37 48.71
CA ASP A 76 -33.77 -6.39 48.09
C ASP A 76 -34.32 -4.95 48.13
N THR A 77 -34.89 -4.55 49.28
CA THR A 77 -35.53 -3.23 49.46
C THR A 77 -35.19 -2.57 50.79
N VAL A 78 -35.15 -1.24 50.82
CA VAL A 78 -35.08 -0.47 52.07
C VAL A 78 -36.45 -0.40 52.74
N VAL A 79 -36.49 -0.49 54.07
CA VAL A 79 -37.73 -0.55 54.85
C VAL A 79 -37.64 0.33 56.11
N CYS A 80 -38.77 0.94 56.48
CA CYS A 80 -38.89 1.67 57.74
C CYS A 80 -39.18 0.69 58.90
N LYS A 81 -39.14 1.19 60.14
CA LYS A 81 -39.38 0.37 61.34
C LYS A 81 -40.75 -0.34 61.33
N LEU A 82 -41.79 0.32 60.82
CA LEU A 82 -43.15 -0.25 60.79
C LEU A 82 -43.29 -1.35 59.74
N CYS A 83 -42.74 -1.15 58.55
CA CYS A 83 -42.68 -2.19 57.50
C CYS A 83 -41.90 -3.43 57.99
N ALA A 84 -40.78 -3.23 58.69
CA ALA A 84 -39.99 -4.34 59.23
C ALA A 84 -40.80 -5.25 60.16
N VAL A 85 -41.72 -4.70 60.97
CA VAL A 85 -42.53 -5.46 61.94
C VAL A 85 -43.86 -5.96 61.37
N LYS A 86 -44.45 -5.26 60.40
CA LYS A 86 -45.78 -5.61 59.85
C LYS A 86 -45.70 -6.51 58.63
N THR A 87 -44.88 -6.14 57.65
CA THR A 87 -44.86 -6.78 56.33
C THR A 87 -43.68 -7.70 56.14
N HIS A 88 -42.54 -7.40 56.76
CA HIS A 88 -41.30 -8.17 56.62
C HIS A 88 -40.85 -8.85 57.93
N ASN A 89 -41.81 -9.22 58.80
CA ASN A 89 -41.58 -9.65 60.19
C ASN A 89 -40.82 -10.97 60.38
N ARG A 90 -40.49 -11.65 59.29
CA ARG A 90 -39.73 -12.91 59.25
C ARG A 90 -38.59 -12.88 58.24
N HIS A 91 -38.35 -11.73 57.61
CA HIS A 91 -37.27 -11.58 56.64
C HIS A 91 -35.98 -11.16 57.35
N TYR A 92 -34.85 -11.50 56.74
CA TYR A 92 -33.56 -11.09 57.21
C TYR A 92 -33.36 -9.58 56.98
N MET A 93 -33.15 -8.87 58.08
CA MET A 93 -32.93 -7.42 58.11
C MET A 93 -31.49 -7.12 58.46
N SER A 94 -30.92 -6.14 57.78
CA SER A 94 -29.64 -5.55 58.14
C SER A 94 -29.74 -4.04 58.23
N GLU A 95 -28.85 -3.43 59.00
CA GLU A 95 -28.75 -1.97 59.04
C GLU A 95 -28.35 -1.46 57.65
N ILE A 96 -28.97 -0.36 57.22
CA ILE A 96 -28.72 0.20 55.88
C ILE A 96 -27.22 0.53 55.72
N ASN A 97 -26.61 1.13 56.73
CA ASN A 97 -25.19 1.52 56.67
C ASN A 97 -24.28 0.31 56.48
N GLU A 98 -24.51 -0.78 57.23
CA GLU A 98 -23.74 -2.01 57.09
C GLU A 98 -23.95 -2.66 55.71
N SER A 99 -25.19 -2.67 55.23
CA SER A 99 -25.57 -3.24 53.92
C SER A 99 -24.92 -2.47 52.78
N VAL A 100 -24.92 -1.14 52.85
CA VAL A 100 -24.27 -0.24 51.89
C VAL A 100 -22.76 -0.48 51.89
N LEU A 101 -22.13 -0.59 53.05
CA LEU A 101 -20.68 -0.87 53.13
C LEU A 101 -20.33 -2.22 52.49
N LYS A 102 -21.08 -3.28 52.82
CA LYS A 102 -20.88 -4.62 52.24
C LYS A 102 -21.09 -4.63 50.72
N LEU A 103 -22.18 -4.04 50.24
CA LEU A 103 -22.48 -4.00 48.80
C LEU A 103 -21.45 -3.15 48.04
N LYS A 104 -21.02 -2.02 48.60
CA LYS A 104 -19.92 -1.21 48.04
C LYS A 104 -18.64 -2.02 47.94
N GLU A 105 -18.26 -2.74 48.99
CA GLU A 105 -17.05 -3.57 48.98
C GLU A 105 -17.12 -4.69 47.92
N GLN A 106 -18.26 -5.39 47.85
CA GLN A 106 -18.49 -6.45 46.86
C GLN A 106 -18.45 -5.92 45.43
N LEU A 107 -19.18 -4.83 45.14
CA LEU A 107 -19.19 -4.21 43.82
C LEU A 107 -17.83 -3.66 43.43
N THR A 108 -17.08 -3.10 44.38
CA THR A 108 -15.72 -2.61 44.14
C THR A 108 -14.82 -3.76 43.72
N LYS A 109 -14.79 -4.87 44.48
CA LYS A 109 -13.99 -6.05 44.13
C LYS A 109 -14.39 -6.65 42.77
N TYR A 110 -15.69 -6.72 42.49
CA TYR A 110 -16.18 -7.22 41.21
C TYR A 110 -15.78 -6.32 40.04
N ALA A 111 -15.95 -5.00 40.19
CA ALA A 111 -15.56 -4.02 39.19
C ALA A 111 -14.04 -4.03 38.94
N GLU A 112 -13.23 -4.09 39.99
CA GLU A 112 -11.77 -4.23 39.90
C GLU A 112 -11.37 -5.47 39.11
N SER A 113 -11.99 -6.62 39.40
CA SER A 113 -11.75 -7.86 38.65
C SER A 113 -12.14 -7.73 37.18
N LYS A 114 -13.28 -7.09 36.87
CA LYS A 114 -13.71 -6.85 35.49
C LYS A 114 -12.79 -5.90 34.75
N VAL A 115 -12.36 -4.82 35.38
CA VAL A 115 -11.37 -3.87 34.82
C VAL A 115 -10.06 -4.59 34.54
N LYS A 116 -9.57 -5.44 35.46
CA LYS A 116 -8.36 -6.23 35.25
C LYS A 116 -8.49 -7.21 34.09
N GLY A 117 -9.63 -7.88 33.94
CA GLY A 117 -9.91 -8.77 32.81
C GLY A 117 -9.89 -8.01 31.48
N LEU A 118 -10.66 -6.92 31.38
CA LEU A 118 -10.73 -6.10 30.18
C LEU A 118 -9.37 -5.51 29.78
N ARG A 119 -8.55 -5.07 30.75
CA ARG A 119 -7.19 -4.59 30.46
C ARG A 119 -6.32 -5.68 29.82
N LYS A 120 -6.38 -6.92 30.32
CA LYS A 120 -5.65 -8.05 29.73
C LYS A 120 -6.16 -8.39 28.33
N ASP A 121 -7.46 -8.33 28.12
CA ASP A 121 -8.05 -8.60 26.80
C ASP A 121 -7.62 -7.54 25.78
N ILE A 122 -7.57 -6.27 26.19
CA ILE A 122 -7.05 -5.16 25.38
C ILE A 122 -5.57 -5.38 25.05
N GLU A 123 -4.73 -5.65 26.07
CA GLU A 123 -3.30 -5.91 25.87
C GLU A 123 -3.05 -7.09 24.90
N MET A 124 -3.83 -8.17 25.03
CA MET A 124 -3.75 -9.32 24.12
C MET A 124 -4.17 -8.96 22.69
N LEU A 125 -5.22 -8.14 22.53
CA LEU A 125 -5.70 -7.72 21.22
C LEU A 125 -4.69 -6.77 20.54
N ASP A 126 -4.10 -5.85 21.30
CA ASP A 126 -3.04 -4.95 20.81
C ASP A 126 -1.84 -5.76 20.33
N GLN A 127 -1.40 -6.75 21.12
CA GLN A 127 -0.29 -7.64 20.75
C GLN A 127 -0.59 -8.41 19.46
N LYS A 128 -1.77 -9.04 19.35
CA LYS A 128 -2.19 -9.73 18.12
C LYS A 128 -2.26 -8.80 16.91
N THR A 129 -2.68 -7.54 17.13
CA THR A 129 -2.74 -6.53 16.07
C THR A 129 -1.34 -6.18 15.58
N MET A 130 -0.37 -6.00 16.50
CA MET A 130 1.03 -5.73 16.16
C MET A 130 1.66 -6.91 15.40
N GLU A 131 1.41 -8.15 15.86
CA GLU A 131 1.89 -9.37 15.19
C GLU A 131 1.34 -9.48 13.77
N TYR A 132 0.03 -9.31 13.59
CA TYR A 132 -0.60 -9.34 12.28
C TYR A 132 -0.06 -8.25 11.34
N GLN A 133 0.11 -7.02 11.84
CA GLN A 133 0.72 -5.94 11.07
C GLN A 133 2.17 -6.24 10.68
N SER A 134 2.93 -6.88 11.57
CA SER A 134 4.30 -7.31 11.27
C SER A 134 4.33 -8.39 10.20
N GLU A 135 3.43 -9.37 10.28
CA GLU A 135 3.30 -10.45 9.29
C GLU A 135 2.95 -9.88 7.90
N VAL A 136 1.94 -9.00 7.82
CA VAL A 136 1.55 -8.35 6.56
C VAL A 136 2.71 -7.55 5.97
N ARG A 137 3.44 -6.77 6.78
CA ARG A 137 4.62 -6.02 6.31
C ARG A 137 5.72 -6.94 5.81
N SER A 138 5.98 -8.05 6.51
CA SER A 138 6.97 -9.04 6.08
C SER A 138 6.60 -9.65 4.73
N VAL A 139 5.33 -10.03 4.54
CA VAL A 139 4.85 -10.60 3.28
C VAL A 139 4.95 -9.58 2.14
N ILE A 140 4.57 -8.32 2.37
CA ILE A 140 4.72 -7.24 1.38
C ILE A 140 6.20 -7.09 0.98
N GLN A 141 7.11 -7.08 1.95
CA GLN A 141 8.54 -6.93 1.69
C GLN A 141 9.08 -8.08 0.83
N SER A 142 8.70 -9.33 1.14
CA SER A 142 9.09 -10.48 0.33
C SER A 142 8.57 -10.39 -1.11
N ILE A 143 7.34 -9.91 -1.32
CA ILE A 143 6.77 -9.71 -2.67
C ILE A 143 7.58 -8.67 -3.46
N ILE A 144 8.03 -7.60 -2.81
CA ILE A 144 8.86 -6.55 -3.44
C ILE A 144 10.23 -7.10 -3.81
N GLU A 145 10.89 -7.80 -2.89
CA GLU A 145 12.20 -8.41 -3.12
C GLU A 145 12.19 -9.40 -4.29
N ASP A 146 11.16 -10.25 -4.36
CA ASP A 146 11.00 -11.16 -5.49
C ASP A 146 10.74 -10.42 -6.81
N SER A 147 10.03 -9.28 -6.76
CA SER A 147 9.82 -8.43 -7.92
C SER A 147 11.10 -7.83 -8.46
N GLU A 148 11.93 -7.28 -7.58
CA GLU A 148 13.23 -6.72 -7.93
C GLU A 148 14.16 -7.79 -8.48
N ARG A 149 14.27 -8.93 -7.78
CA ARG A 149 15.06 -10.09 -8.22
C ARG A 149 14.67 -10.56 -9.62
N MET A 150 13.38 -10.59 -9.96
CA MET A 150 12.95 -10.98 -11.30
C MET A 150 13.26 -9.95 -12.38
N LYS A 151 13.12 -8.64 -12.08
CA LYS A 151 13.55 -7.59 -13.01
C LYS A 151 15.04 -7.73 -13.33
N ASP A 152 15.86 -7.97 -12.31
CA ASP A 152 17.30 -8.18 -12.49
C ASP A 152 17.62 -9.40 -13.36
N LEU A 153 16.88 -10.51 -13.16
CA LEU A 153 17.05 -11.71 -13.99
C LEU A 153 16.66 -11.46 -15.46
N ILE A 154 15.59 -10.71 -15.70
CA ILE A 154 15.14 -10.32 -17.05
C ILE A 154 16.16 -9.41 -17.71
N ASP A 155 16.63 -8.38 -17.00
CA ASP A 155 17.59 -7.41 -17.52
C ASP A 155 18.94 -8.06 -17.79
N ARG A 156 19.42 -8.94 -16.91
CA ARG A 156 20.62 -9.75 -17.15
C ARG A 156 20.46 -10.61 -18.40
N LYS A 157 19.31 -11.28 -18.57
CA LYS A 157 19.09 -12.12 -19.75
C LYS A 157 19.05 -11.32 -21.05
N ALA A 158 18.41 -10.16 -21.03
CA ALA A 158 18.42 -9.24 -22.17
C ALA A 158 19.84 -8.76 -22.48
N GLY A 159 20.61 -8.39 -21.45
CA GLY A 159 22.01 -7.99 -21.57
C GLY A 159 22.90 -9.07 -22.19
N GLU A 160 22.75 -10.33 -21.75
CA GLU A 160 23.48 -11.48 -22.33
C GLU A 160 23.20 -11.65 -23.82
N LEU A 161 21.93 -11.60 -24.23
CA LEU A 161 21.53 -11.76 -25.62
C LEU A 161 22.08 -10.63 -26.51
N ILE A 162 22.00 -9.38 -26.02
CA ILE A 162 22.53 -8.22 -26.74
C ILE A 162 24.05 -8.30 -26.85
N LYS A 163 24.75 -8.68 -25.77
CA LYS A 163 26.21 -8.82 -25.76
C LYS A 163 26.66 -9.87 -26.77
N SER A 164 26.06 -11.06 -26.73
CA SER A 164 26.37 -12.13 -27.68
C SER A 164 26.15 -11.71 -29.12
N LEU A 165 25.06 -10.99 -29.40
CA LEU A 165 24.78 -10.50 -30.75
C LEU A 165 25.81 -9.46 -31.23
N LYS A 166 26.24 -8.54 -30.36
CA LYS A 166 27.26 -7.53 -30.70
C LYS A 166 28.63 -8.15 -30.95
N GLU A 167 29.02 -9.15 -30.15
CA GLU A 167 30.27 -9.89 -30.36
C GLU A 167 30.26 -10.63 -31.69
N ASP A 168 29.13 -11.22 -32.06
CA ASP A 168 28.93 -11.85 -33.36
C ASP A 168 28.96 -10.86 -34.53
N GLU A 169 28.30 -9.72 -34.39
CA GLU A 169 28.33 -8.62 -35.36
C GLU A 169 29.76 -8.13 -35.58
N GLU A 170 30.50 -7.83 -34.50
CA GLU A 170 31.88 -7.33 -34.59
C GLU A 170 32.79 -8.33 -35.29
N ARG A 171 32.68 -9.62 -34.94
CA ARG A 171 33.48 -10.69 -35.57
C ARG A 171 33.17 -10.80 -37.06
N ASN A 172 31.89 -10.81 -37.43
CA ASN A 172 31.47 -10.95 -38.82
C ASN A 172 31.87 -9.70 -39.66
N LEU A 173 31.75 -8.50 -39.10
CA LEU A 173 32.19 -7.27 -39.78
C LEU A 173 33.70 -7.26 -40.02
N LYS A 174 34.52 -7.79 -39.10
CA LYS A 174 35.98 -7.94 -39.32
C LYS A 174 36.29 -8.89 -40.47
N ILE A 175 35.57 -10.02 -40.55
CA ILE A 175 35.73 -10.99 -41.65
C ILE A 175 35.35 -10.34 -42.99
N LEU A 176 34.20 -9.68 -43.04
CA LEU A 176 33.70 -9.00 -44.24
C LEU A 176 34.62 -7.84 -44.68
N SER A 177 35.10 -7.03 -43.73
CA SER A 177 36.05 -5.95 -44.01
C SER A 177 37.35 -6.50 -44.61
N THR A 178 37.88 -7.59 -44.05
CA THR A 178 39.11 -8.22 -44.56
C THR A 178 38.93 -8.73 -45.98
N ALA A 179 37.82 -9.43 -46.24
CA ALA A 179 37.49 -9.91 -47.58
C ALA A 179 37.32 -8.74 -48.57
N ASN A 180 36.63 -7.67 -48.17
CA ASN A 180 36.45 -6.48 -49.00
C ASN A 180 37.79 -5.82 -49.34
N SER A 181 38.69 -5.65 -48.38
CA SER A 181 40.04 -5.11 -48.64
C SER A 181 40.83 -5.96 -49.64
N LYS A 182 40.76 -7.30 -49.53
CA LYS A 182 41.40 -8.20 -50.50
C LYS A 182 40.76 -8.08 -51.90
N PHE A 183 39.43 -8.02 -51.98
CA PHE A 183 38.73 -7.81 -53.26
C PHE A 183 39.08 -6.47 -53.91
N SER A 184 39.08 -5.37 -53.14
CA SER A 184 39.47 -4.05 -53.63
C SER A 184 40.91 -4.02 -54.14
N TYR A 185 41.83 -4.73 -53.47
CA TYR A 185 43.21 -4.85 -53.93
C TYR A 185 43.34 -5.61 -55.25
N ASN A 186 42.67 -6.77 -55.38
CA ASN A 186 42.65 -7.52 -56.63
C ASN A 186 41.99 -6.71 -57.75
N LEU A 187 40.88 -6.02 -57.47
CA LEU A 187 40.21 -5.15 -58.42
C LEU A 187 41.14 -4.03 -58.92
N HIS A 188 41.86 -3.35 -58.03
CA HIS A 188 42.82 -2.32 -58.41
C HIS A 188 43.92 -2.88 -59.32
N LYS A 189 44.47 -4.07 -59.01
CA LYS A 189 45.48 -4.71 -59.88
C LYS A 189 44.93 -5.03 -61.26
N VAL A 190 43.74 -5.63 -61.34
CA VAL A 190 43.11 -5.98 -62.62
C VAL A 190 42.77 -4.73 -63.42
N ASN A 191 42.24 -3.68 -62.78
CA ASN A 191 41.99 -2.40 -63.46
C ASN A 191 43.28 -1.78 -64.00
N LYS A 192 44.39 -1.86 -63.26
CA LYS A 192 45.69 -1.39 -63.76
C LYS A 192 46.15 -2.17 -64.99
N VAL A 193 45.94 -3.49 -65.01
CA VAL A 193 46.22 -4.31 -66.20
C VAL A 193 45.33 -3.87 -67.36
N GLN A 194 44.03 -3.67 -67.13
CA GLN A 194 43.09 -3.21 -68.14
C GLN A 194 43.51 -1.87 -68.75
N THR A 195 43.84 -0.86 -67.93
CA THR A 195 44.31 0.45 -68.42
C THR A 195 45.61 0.32 -69.21
N THR A 196 46.55 -0.52 -68.78
CA THR A 196 47.80 -0.73 -69.54
C THR A 196 47.57 -1.39 -70.90
N ILE A 197 46.53 -2.22 -71.04
CA ILE A 197 46.16 -2.82 -72.33
C ILE A 197 45.52 -1.76 -73.23
N GLU A 198 44.63 -0.93 -72.68
CA GLU A 198 43.97 0.17 -73.41
C GLU A 198 44.99 1.20 -73.93
N ASP A 199 45.99 1.55 -73.11
CA ASP A 199 47.04 2.52 -73.47
C ASP A 199 48.08 1.95 -74.48
N ALA A 200 48.15 0.62 -74.63
CA ALA A 200 49.13 -0.03 -75.50
C ALA A 200 48.79 0.05 -77.01
N ALA A 201 47.75 0.81 -77.39
CA ALA A 201 47.30 1.00 -78.78
C ALA A 201 48.38 1.56 -79.74
N TYR A 202 49.50 2.08 -79.22
CA TYR A 202 50.60 2.66 -80.00
C TYR A 202 51.86 1.76 -80.12
N MET A 203 51.82 0.54 -79.58
CA MET A 203 52.95 -0.41 -79.63
C MET A 203 52.89 -1.30 -80.89
N SER A 204 54.04 -1.76 -81.38
CA SER A 204 54.08 -2.80 -82.42
C SER A 204 53.74 -4.18 -81.83
N ASP A 205 53.07 -5.02 -82.61
CA ASP A 205 52.60 -6.35 -82.18
C ASP A 205 53.72 -7.24 -81.60
N VAL A 206 54.93 -7.13 -82.17
CA VAL A 206 56.12 -7.88 -81.75
C VAL A 206 56.55 -7.51 -80.32
N ALA A 207 56.42 -6.24 -79.94
CA ALA A 207 56.73 -5.76 -78.59
C ALA A 207 55.55 -5.92 -77.61
N LEU A 208 54.32 -5.95 -78.12
CA LEU A 208 53.10 -6.06 -77.32
C LEU A 208 52.88 -7.50 -76.81
N LEU A 209 53.14 -8.52 -77.63
CA LEU A 209 52.86 -9.91 -77.29
C LEU A 209 53.58 -10.39 -75.99
N PRO A 210 54.89 -10.15 -75.79
CA PRO A 210 55.57 -10.53 -74.55
C PRO A 210 55.01 -9.79 -73.33
N LYS A 211 54.56 -8.54 -73.51
CA LYS A 211 53.98 -7.75 -72.43
C LYS A 211 52.61 -8.28 -72.02
N LEU A 212 51.77 -8.68 -72.97
CA LEU A 212 50.49 -9.33 -72.69
C LEU A 212 50.68 -10.67 -71.98
N GLN A 213 51.65 -11.48 -72.40
CA GLN A 213 51.99 -12.73 -71.71
C GLN A 213 52.46 -12.49 -70.26
N GLN A 214 53.23 -11.43 -70.02
CA GLN A 214 53.61 -11.03 -68.67
C GLN A 214 52.39 -10.64 -67.82
N LEU A 215 51.50 -9.78 -68.35
CA LEU A 215 50.31 -9.33 -67.64
C LEU A 215 49.34 -10.49 -67.34
N GLN A 216 49.19 -11.42 -68.28
CA GLN A 216 48.42 -12.64 -68.08
C GLN A 216 48.98 -13.47 -66.91
N ALA A 217 50.29 -13.69 -66.87
CA ALA A 217 50.93 -14.39 -65.77
C ALA A 217 50.80 -13.66 -64.41
N GLU A 218 50.70 -12.32 -64.40
CA GLU A 218 50.43 -11.53 -63.20
C GLU A 218 48.99 -11.70 -62.69
N ILE A 219 48.02 -11.84 -63.59
CA ILE A 219 46.62 -12.15 -63.25
C ILE A 219 46.48 -13.59 -62.76
N ASP A 220 47.07 -14.55 -63.46
CA ASP A 220 46.97 -15.98 -63.12
C ASP A 220 47.57 -16.31 -61.74
N LYS A 221 48.51 -15.49 -61.27
CA LYS A 221 49.12 -15.60 -59.93
C LYS A 221 48.29 -14.96 -58.80
N MET A 222 47.18 -14.28 -59.09
CA MET A 222 46.38 -13.64 -58.05
C MET A 222 45.64 -14.68 -57.19
N GLU A 223 45.63 -14.47 -55.88
CA GLU A 223 44.87 -15.32 -54.95
C GLU A 223 43.37 -15.26 -55.30
N THR A 224 42.74 -16.41 -55.52
CA THR A 224 41.28 -16.49 -55.68
C THR A 224 40.60 -16.35 -54.32
N ILE A 225 39.94 -15.22 -54.10
CA ILE A 225 39.25 -14.93 -52.83
C ILE A 225 37.81 -15.45 -52.92
N ARG A 226 37.40 -16.28 -51.96
CA ARG A 226 35.99 -16.70 -51.83
C ARG A 226 35.18 -15.64 -51.09
N THR A 227 33.95 -15.40 -51.52
CA THR A 227 33.01 -14.55 -50.78
C THR A 227 32.62 -15.23 -49.47
N PRO A 228 32.84 -14.59 -48.30
CA PRO A 228 32.40 -15.16 -47.03
C PRO A 228 30.88 -15.30 -46.99
N GLY A 229 30.39 -16.40 -46.41
CA GLY A 229 28.97 -16.58 -46.15
C GLY A 229 28.46 -15.57 -45.11
N ILE A 230 27.34 -14.91 -45.38
CA ILE A 230 26.74 -13.95 -44.46
C ILE A 230 25.70 -14.70 -43.60
N PRO A 231 25.92 -14.81 -42.27
CA PRO A 231 24.96 -15.48 -41.40
C PRO A 231 23.67 -14.65 -41.26
N THR A 232 22.55 -15.35 -41.06
CA THR A 232 21.26 -14.70 -40.76
C THR A 232 21.03 -14.64 -39.26
N VAL A 233 20.61 -13.48 -38.75
CA VAL A 233 20.30 -13.27 -37.34
C VAL A 233 18.79 -13.40 -37.12
N ARG A 234 18.37 -14.21 -36.15
CA ARG A 234 16.95 -14.37 -35.79
C ARG A 234 16.75 -14.34 -34.27
N TYR A 235 15.85 -13.48 -33.80
CA TYR A 235 15.35 -13.49 -32.43
C TYR A 235 13.89 -14.01 -32.39
N THR A 236 13.64 -15.05 -31.60
CA THR A 236 12.29 -15.63 -31.45
C THR A 236 11.73 -15.27 -30.08
N ARG A 237 10.71 -14.41 -30.06
CA ARG A 237 10.04 -13.97 -28.82
C ARG A 237 9.09 -15.05 -28.32
N LYS A 238 9.22 -15.43 -27.04
CA LYS A 238 8.21 -16.22 -26.34
C LYS A 238 7.14 -15.31 -25.72
N LYS A 239 5.88 -15.75 -25.74
CA LYS A 239 4.79 -15.10 -25.00
C LYS A 239 4.80 -15.63 -23.56
N ILE A 240 4.49 -14.78 -22.59
CA ILE A 240 4.35 -15.14 -21.17
C ILE A 240 2.88 -14.97 -20.79
N SER A 241 2.29 -16.00 -20.20
CA SER A 241 0.91 -16.05 -19.72
C SER A 241 0.80 -15.75 -18.23
N GLN A 242 -0.42 -15.46 -17.74
CA GLN A 242 -0.67 -15.20 -16.32
C GLN A 242 -0.35 -16.41 -15.42
N ASN A 243 -0.57 -17.63 -15.91
CA ASN A 243 -0.20 -18.86 -15.18
C ASN A 243 1.31 -18.99 -15.03
N GLU A 244 2.08 -18.59 -16.05
CA GLU A 244 3.54 -18.57 -15.97
C GLU A 244 4.02 -17.48 -14.99
N THR A 245 3.32 -16.35 -14.87
CA THR A 245 3.66 -15.34 -13.86
C THR A 245 3.41 -15.81 -12.44
N SER A 246 2.28 -16.48 -12.15
CA SER A 246 2.05 -17.10 -10.83
C SER A 246 3.08 -18.19 -10.51
N LYS A 247 3.53 -18.98 -11.49
CA LYS A 247 4.62 -19.94 -11.27
C LYS A 247 5.96 -19.29 -10.94
N LEU A 248 6.18 -18.06 -11.41
CA LEU A 248 7.42 -17.33 -11.14
C LEU A 248 7.36 -16.58 -9.80
N PHE A 249 6.22 -15.93 -9.48
CA PHE A 249 6.02 -15.08 -8.29
C PHE A 249 5.34 -15.75 -7.09
N GLY A 250 4.61 -16.84 -7.31
CA GLY A 250 3.70 -17.42 -6.32
C GLY A 250 2.33 -16.75 -6.29
N ASP A 251 1.51 -17.18 -5.34
CA ASP A 251 0.15 -16.70 -5.12
C ASP A 251 -0.07 -16.42 -3.62
N LEU A 252 -0.95 -15.46 -3.30
CA LEU A 252 -1.36 -15.21 -1.93
C LEU A 252 -2.46 -16.19 -1.51
N SER A 253 -2.32 -16.73 -0.30
CA SER A 253 -3.36 -17.54 0.34
C SER A 253 -3.69 -16.97 1.71
N PHE A 254 -4.97 -16.83 2.01
CA PHE A 254 -5.44 -16.33 3.30
C PHE A 254 -6.02 -17.48 4.12
N SER A 255 -5.71 -17.51 5.42
CA SER A 255 -6.36 -18.46 6.32
C SER A 255 -7.85 -18.13 6.45
N LYS A 256 -8.70 -19.14 6.67
CA LYS A 256 -10.16 -18.96 6.81
C LYS A 256 -10.57 -18.25 8.11
N ALA A 257 -9.64 -17.78 8.93
CA ALA A 257 -9.94 -17.03 10.14
C ALA A 257 -10.45 -15.63 9.75
N ILE A 258 -11.76 -15.52 9.54
CA ILE A 258 -12.43 -14.25 9.28
C ILE A 258 -12.45 -13.46 10.59
N CYS A 259 -11.90 -12.25 10.58
CA CYS A 259 -12.21 -11.22 11.57
C CYS A 259 -13.72 -10.90 11.44
N ARG A 260 -14.57 -11.66 12.14
CA ARG A 260 -16.01 -11.41 12.13
C ARG A 260 -16.26 -10.07 12.82
N ASN A 261 -17.03 -9.20 12.16
CA ASN A 261 -17.50 -7.97 12.78
C ASN A 261 -18.38 -8.33 13.99
N TYR A 262 -17.94 -8.00 15.19
CA TYR A 262 -18.72 -8.15 16.42
C TYR A 262 -19.87 -7.13 16.56
N ALA A 263 -20.25 -6.44 15.49
CA ALA A 263 -21.22 -5.33 15.52
C ALA A 263 -22.70 -5.77 15.52
N THR A 264 -23.03 -7.07 15.43
CA THR A 264 -24.43 -7.53 15.35
C THR A 264 -24.75 -8.72 16.26
N GLN A 265 -24.37 -8.66 17.54
CA GLN A 265 -25.01 -9.51 18.56
C GLN A 265 -25.86 -8.66 19.49
N GLY A 266 -27.03 -8.30 18.97
CA GLY A 266 -28.16 -7.80 19.72
C GLY A 266 -29.42 -8.45 19.19
N ARG A 267 -29.89 -9.50 19.91
CA ARG A 267 -31.17 -10.21 19.78
C ARG A 267 -31.44 -10.91 18.44
N GLU A 268 -31.42 -12.23 18.48
CA GLU A 268 -32.55 -13.08 18.08
C GLU A 268 -32.23 -14.53 18.47
N ASP A 269 -33.05 -15.07 19.38
CA ASP A 269 -33.13 -16.49 19.68
C ASP A 269 -33.80 -17.22 18.50
N ASN A 270 -33.33 -18.44 18.23
CA ASN A 270 -33.98 -19.54 17.50
C ASN A 270 -34.57 -19.25 16.10
N ASP A 271 -33.93 -19.74 15.04
CA ASP A 271 -34.43 -20.95 14.36
C ASP A 271 -33.40 -21.51 13.36
N ALA A 272 -33.44 -22.82 13.18
CA ALA A 272 -32.63 -23.54 12.21
C ALA A 272 -33.25 -23.45 10.81
N THR A 273 -32.43 -23.28 9.76
CA THR A 273 -32.54 -24.04 8.50
C THR A 273 -31.37 -23.78 7.55
N GLN A 274 -31.01 -24.84 6.83
CA GLN A 274 -29.96 -24.95 5.83
C GLN A 274 -30.27 -24.14 4.56
N GLY A 275 -29.24 -23.66 3.85
CA GLY A 275 -29.45 -23.13 2.50
C GLY A 275 -28.25 -22.39 1.89
N ARG A 276 -27.48 -23.14 1.12
CA ARG A 276 -26.48 -22.77 0.12
C ARG A 276 -26.87 -21.53 -0.74
N GLU A 277 -25.92 -20.63 -1.02
CA GLU A 277 -25.51 -20.24 -2.38
C GLU A 277 -24.48 -19.10 -2.40
N ASP A 278 -23.50 -19.28 -3.28
CA ASP A 278 -22.46 -18.34 -3.65
C ASP A 278 -23.04 -17.07 -4.29
N LYS A 279 -22.48 -15.89 -3.96
CA LYS A 279 -22.43 -14.74 -4.87
C LYS A 279 -21.37 -13.75 -4.44
N GLU A 280 -20.40 -13.59 -5.33
CA GLU A 280 -19.49 -12.45 -5.41
C GLU A 280 -20.28 -11.14 -5.34
N TYR A 281 -19.86 -10.23 -4.46
CA TYR A 281 -20.37 -8.86 -4.46
C TYR A 281 -19.21 -7.87 -4.43
N THR A 282 -18.88 -7.36 -5.62
CA THR A 282 -18.19 -6.10 -5.81
C THR A 282 -19.18 -4.95 -5.56
N SER A 283 -18.91 -4.06 -4.61
CA SER A 283 -19.42 -2.68 -4.74
C SER A 283 -18.55 -1.66 -4.03
N SER A 284 -17.97 -0.79 -4.85
CA SER A 284 -17.85 0.63 -4.58
C SER A 284 -19.22 1.25 -4.31
N HIS A 285 -19.40 1.93 -3.18
CA HIS A 285 -19.93 3.30 -3.16
C HIS A 285 -19.90 3.92 -1.76
N THR A 286 -19.29 5.11 -1.73
CA THR A 286 -19.49 6.17 -0.75
C THR A 286 -20.96 6.58 -0.65
N SER A 287 -21.50 6.65 0.56
CA SER A 287 -22.41 7.72 1.01
C SER A 287 -22.67 7.61 2.51
N GLY A 288 -22.46 8.72 3.21
CA GLY A 288 -22.54 8.81 4.66
C GLY A 288 -23.97 8.94 5.19
N VAL A 289 -24.14 8.52 6.44
CA VAL A 289 -25.16 9.03 7.35
C VAL A 289 -24.48 9.28 8.69
N VAL A 290 -24.38 10.55 9.06
CA VAL A 290 -23.81 11.03 10.32
C VAL A 290 -24.90 10.99 11.39
N ILE A 291 -24.82 10.05 12.32
CA ILE A 291 -25.58 10.10 13.58
C ILE A 291 -24.58 10.50 14.67
N LYS A 292 -24.67 11.75 15.15
CA LYS A 292 -23.82 12.27 16.23
C LYS A 292 -24.39 11.83 17.58
N THR A 293 -23.75 10.87 18.22
CA THR A 293 -23.85 10.66 19.68
C THR A 293 -22.52 11.02 20.31
N SER A 294 -22.52 12.10 21.06
CA SER A 294 -21.39 12.66 21.79
C SER A 294 -21.03 11.81 23.01
N ARG A 295 -20.00 10.95 22.87
CA ARG A 295 -19.15 10.47 23.97
C ARG A 295 -17.85 9.94 23.40
N SER A 296 -16.79 10.74 23.51
CA SER A 296 -15.41 10.34 23.19
C SER A 296 -14.81 9.58 24.38
N TYR A 297 -14.73 8.26 24.25
CA TYR A 297 -13.71 7.49 24.96
C TYR A 297 -12.40 7.61 24.16
N PRO A 298 -11.22 7.55 24.80
CA PRO A 298 -9.95 7.62 24.09
C PRO A 298 -9.83 6.39 23.19
N THR A 299 -10.18 6.57 21.91
CA THR A 299 -9.86 5.64 20.85
C THR A 299 -8.35 5.58 20.77
N GLY A 300 -7.79 4.38 20.96
CA GLY A 300 -6.40 4.09 20.61
C GLY A 300 -6.12 4.70 19.25
N LYS A 301 -5.03 5.45 19.15
CA LYS A 301 -4.63 6.16 17.94
C LYS A 301 -4.70 5.19 16.76
N THR A 302 -5.69 5.34 15.90
CA THR A 302 -5.63 4.79 14.55
C THR A 302 -4.60 5.62 13.81
N THR A 303 -3.32 5.27 13.99
CA THR A 303 -2.29 5.76 13.11
C THR A 303 -2.67 5.31 11.71
N ASN A 304 -2.85 6.29 10.83
CA ASN A 304 -3.09 6.08 9.41
C ASN A 304 -1.86 5.36 8.83
N LEU A 305 -1.89 4.03 8.84
CA LEU A 305 -0.78 3.13 8.49
C LEU A 305 -0.50 3.02 6.99
N TYR A 306 -1.19 3.81 6.16
CA TYR A 306 -0.83 4.02 4.76
C TYR A 306 0.26 5.09 4.56
N GLY A 307 0.75 5.72 5.62
CA GLY A 307 1.76 6.77 5.53
C GLY A 307 3.21 6.31 5.31
N ASP A 308 3.56 5.08 5.72
CA ASP A 308 4.96 4.63 5.81
C ASP A 308 5.32 3.46 4.89
N ILE A 309 4.38 2.97 4.07
CA ILE A 309 4.74 2.12 2.94
C ILE A 309 4.63 2.95 1.69
N SER A 310 5.79 3.31 1.13
CA SER A 310 5.90 4.05 -0.10
C SER A 310 4.93 3.47 -1.12
N GLU A 311 3.96 4.27 -1.58
CA GLU A 311 3.03 3.87 -2.66
C GLU A 311 3.75 3.69 -4.02
N ASP A 312 5.07 3.56 -4.03
CA ASP A 312 5.91 3.33 -5.21
C ASP A 312 5.53 2.05 -5.97
N TRP A 313 4.92 1.05 -5.31
CA TRP A 313 4.35 -0.11 -6.01
C TRP A 313 3.15 0.22 -6.91
N LYS A 314 2.48 1.36 -6.73
CA LYS A 314 1.41 1.83 -7.64
C LYS A 314 1.96 2.44 -8.92
N LYS A 315 3.28 2.67 -9.04
CA LYS A 315 3.90 3.22 -10.25
C LYS A 315 4.27 2.08 -11.20
N PRO A 316 3.69 2.01 -12.42
CA PRO A 316 4.19 1.11 -13.44
C PRO A 316 5.68 1.42 -13.69
N SER A 317 6.53 0.38 -13.64
CA SER A 317 7.96 0.50 -13.93
C SER A 317 8.20 0.94 -15.39
N ARG A 318 8.04 2.23 -15.68
CA ARG A 318 8.51 2.87 -16.92
C ARG A 318 9.80 3.61 -16.59
N LYS A 319 10.93 2.92 -16.69
CA LYS A 319 12.25 3.53 -16.88
C LYS A 319 13.27 2.52 -17.42
N ILE A 320 12.92 1.87 -18.53
CA ILE A 320 13.97 1.40 -19.45
C ILE A 320 14.49 2.67 -20.12
N LYS A 321 15.69 3.11 -19.75
CA LYS A 321 16.41 4.21 -20.39
C LYS A 321 16.56 3.91 -21.89
N GLN A 322 15.67 4.47 -22.72
CA GLN A 322 15.73 4.40 -24.18
C GLN A 322 16.81 5.31 -24.80
N GLU A 323 17.75 5.85 -24.03
CA GLU A 323 18.71 6.83 -24.53
C GLU A 323 20.00 6.24 -25.13
N ALA A 324 20.16 4.92 -25.20
CA ALA A 324 21.37 4.30 -25.78
C ALA A 324 21.20 3.74 -27.21
N PHE A 325 19.99 3.78 -27.80
CA PHE A 325 19.71 3.06 -29.05
C PHE A 325 19.62 3.93 -30.32
N LEU A 326 19.79 5.25 -30.25
CA LEU A 326 19.65 6.15 -31.42
C LEU A 326 20.77 7.19 -31.62
N LYS A 327 21.98 6.94 -31.10
CA LYS A 327 23.18 7.71 -31.49
C LYS A 327 24.28 6.79 -31.97
N ASN A 328 24.06 6.18 -33.14
CA ASN A 328 25.17 5.73 -33.98
C ASN A 328 24.78 5.83 -35.46
N LYS A 329 24.59 7.05 -35.96
CA LYS A 329 24.70 7.31 -37.41
C LYS A 329 26.17 7.24 -37.77
N ARG A 330 26.64 6.02 -38.04
CA ARG A 330 27.82 5.80 -38.88
C ARG A 330 27.34 5.85 -40.33
N SER A 331 27.51 7.00 -40.98
CA SER A 331 27.63 7.05 -42.44
C SER A 331 28.82 7.94 -42.77
N GLN A 332 30.00 7.38 -42.53
CA GLN A 332 31.24 7.72 -43.20
C GLN A 332 31.89 6.37 -43.53
N TYR A 333 32.40 6.25 -44.77
CA TYR A 333 32.84 5.05 -45.49
C TYR A 333 31.76 4.34 -46.34
N ILE A 334 31.45 4.92 -47.51
CA ILE A 334 32.02 4.54 -48.83
C ILE A 334 31.17 5.27 -49.89
N ARG A 335 31.71 6.35 -50.47
CA ARG A 335 31.40 6.82 -51.84
C ARG A 335 32.61 7.64 -52.29
N ASP A 336 33.58 6.93 -52.84
CA ASP A 336 34.55 7.48 -53.79
C ASP A 336 34.79 6.40 -54.84
N THR A 337 34.11 6.54 -55.97
CA THR A 337 34.63 6.25 -57.33
C THR A 337 33.54 6.58 -58.35
N SER A 338 33.98 7.16 -59.46
CA SER A 338 33.24 7.60 -60.67
C SER A 338 32.46 8.92 -60.57
N GLY A 339 33.10 9.96 -61.10
CA GLY A 339 32.43 11.19 -61.49
C GLY A 339 31.68 11.07 -62.83
N ASN A 340 30.82 12.06 -63.01
CA ASN A 340 30.36 12.65 -64.27
C ASN A 340 29.38 11.85 -65.14
N ASN A 341 28.08 12.16 -65.02
CA ASN A 341 27.34 12.76 -66.14
C ASN A 341 25.91 13.20 -65.74
N GLY A 342 25.50 14.36 -66.26
CA GLY A 342 24.12 14.59 -66.69
C GLY A 342 23.18 15.26 -65.68
N GLY A 343 22.88 16.53 -65.91
CA GLY A 343 22.04 17.37 -65.07
C GLY A 343 20.59 16.93 -64.91
N SER A 344 19.93 17.48 -63.89
CA SER A 344 18.65 18.21 -64.03
C SER A 344 18.33 18.94 -62.72
N ARG A 345 17.99 20.22 -62.87
CA ARG A 345 17.41 21.11 -61.86
C ARG A 345 16.17 20.48 -61.24
N LEU A 346 16.02 20.59 -59.92
CA LEU A 346 14.74 20.99 -59.33
C LEU A 346 14.99 21.68 -57.98
N LEU A 347 14.63 22.97 -57.93
CA LEU A 347 14.38 23.73 -56.71
C LEU A 347 13.02 23.30 -56.13
N ILE A 348 12.83 23.50 -54.81
CA ILE A 348 11.59 23.76 -54.01
C ILE A 348 11.92 23.26 -52.59
N LEU A 349 12.42 24.14 -51.72
CA LEU A 349 11.71 25.03 -50.77
C LEU A 349 11.29 24.33 -49.46
N ASP A 350 11.74 24.98 -48.37
CA ASP A 350 11.52 24.69 -46.96
C ASP A 350 10.04 24.54 -46.59
N THR A 351 9.75 23.59 -45.68
CA THR A 351 8.89 23.76 -44.50
C THR A 351 9.10 22.63 -43.50
#